data_AF-A0A4T0WXS4-F1
#
_entry.id   AF-A0A4T0WXS4-F1
#
_cell.length_a   1.000
_cell.length_b   1.000
_cell.length_c   1.000
_cell.angle_alpha   90.00
_cell.angle_beta   90.00
_cell.angle_gamma   90.00
#
_symmetry.space_group_name_H-M   'P 1'
#
loop_
_entity.id
_entity.type
_entity.pdbx_description
1 polymer ?
#
loop_
_entity_poly.entity_id
_entity_poly.type
_entity_poly.pdbx_seq_one_letter_code
_entity_poly.pdbx_strand_id
1 'polypeptide(L)'
;MFLFKSKSFDPTRFESELQYVSSRISKNEKRLRNYTAQRRHYQRVIPLYFTTVYIAYFSYVYKFGDLYDKETLLRLVVIPLIIGVIYYIVLTIFGYLIDKAESSLEYWKNEHREKLDTLKERTNFDKTKELLARFSDGEDLKEMEKEAEEISKKRQEYIELIQSGEKGKIFDDLKKNANNSIYDHFITKLLGDNERGPDNRYALICPHCFTHNGLAPPGKLASDVQYKCPKCGTLNGSVEVKVQE
;
A
#
# COMPACT_ATOMS: atom_id res chain seq x y z
N MET A 1 11.03 -48.67 -10.04
CA MET A 1 11.21 -47.79 -8.86
C MET A 1 11.67 -46.42 -9.35
N PHE A 2 10.73 -45.57 -9.77
CA PHE A 2 11.02 -44.20 -10.21
C PHE A 2 10.76 -43.25 -9.05
N LEU A 3 11.86 -42.78 -8.44
CA LEU A 3 11.86 -41.77 -7.39
C LEU A 3 11.45 -40.41 -8.01
N PHE A 4 10.18 -40.07 -7.90
CA PHE A 4 9.75 -38.67 -8.04
C PHE A 4 10.29 -37.89 -6.84
N LYS A 5 11.49 -37.32 -7.01
CA LYS A 5 12.04 -36.30 -6.12
C LYS A 5 11.14 -35.07 -6.24
N SER A 6 10.18 -34.92 -5.33
CA SER A 6 9.40 -33.70 -5.19
C SER A 6 10.36 -32.53 -5.01
N LYS A 7 10.32 -31.54 -5.91
CA LYS A 7 11.06 -30.29 -5.72
C LYS A 7 10.62 -29.70 -4.38
N SER A 8 11.57 -29.53 -3.46
CA SER A 8 11.35 -28.90 -2.16
C SER A 8 10.76 -27.50 -2.35
N PHE A 9 9.79 -27.15 -1.51
CA PHE A 9 9.23 -25.80 -1.46
C PHE A 9 10.35 -24.79 -1.18
N ASP A 10 10.53 -23.82 -2.08
CA ASP A 10 11.52 -22.75 -1.95
C ASP A 10 10.79 -21.44 -1.60
N PRO A 11 10.88 -20.97 -0.33
CA PRO A 11 10.19 -19.78 0.14
C PRO A 11 10.59 -18.51 -0.63
N THR A 12 11.84 -18.40 -1.05
CA THR A 12 12.39 -17.16 -1.64
C THR A 12 11.83 -16.90 -3.04
N ARG A 13 11.70 -17.95 -3.85
CA ARG A 13 11.06 -17.87 -5.16
C ARG A 13 9.59 -17.46 -5.03
N PHE A 14 8.90 -18.02 -4.05
CA PHE A 14 7.50 -17.72 -3.81
C PHE A 14 7.28 -16.27 -3.34
N GLU A 15 8.14 -15.76 -2.45
CA GLU A 15 8.13 -14.35 -2.05
C GLU A 15 8.33 -13.41 -3.24
N SER A 16 9.24 -13.74 -4.15
CA SER A 16 9.47 -12.93 -5.35
C SER A 16 8.24 -12.90 -6.29
N GLU A 17 7.50 -14.01 -6.39
CA GLU A 17 6.26 -14.09 -7.17
C GLU A 17 5.13 -13.27 -6.52
N LEU A 18 5.00 -13.32 -5.19
CA LEU A 18 4.06 -12.47 -4.46
C LEU A 18 4.40 -10.98 -4.59
N GLN A 19 5.67 -10.62 -4.47
CA GLN A 19 6.13 -9.25 -4.68
C GLN A 19 5.84 -8.78 -6.11
N TYR A 20 6.06 -9.62 -7.11
CA TYR A 20 5.73 -9.32 -8.49
C TYR A 20 4.24 -9.01 -8.66
N VAL A 21 3.35 -9.87 -8.16
CA VAL A 21 1.89 -9.69 -8.27
C VAL A 21 1.41 -8.46 -7.49
N SER A 22 1.87 -8.25 -6.26
CA SER A 22 1.55 -7.06 -5.44
C SER A 22 2.00 -5.75 -6.11
N SER A 23 3.18 -5.75 -6.74
CA SER A 23 3.67 -4.58 -7.50
C SER A 23 2.81 -4.27 -8.73
N ARG A 24 2.23 -5.28 -9.38
CA ARG A 24 1.31 -5.10 -10.52
C ARG A 24 -0.04 -4.57 -10.06
N ILE A 25 -0.57 -5.09 -8.95
CA ILE A 25 -1.80 -4.62 -8.33
C ILE A 25 -1.67 -3.12 -7.98
N SER A 26 -0.62 -2.73 -7.24
CA SER A 26 -0.41 -1.33 -6.85
C SER A 26 -0.22 -0.38 -8.05
N LYS A 27 0.49 -0.81 -9.10
CA LYS A 27 0.64 -0.05 -10.36
C LYS A 27 -0.71 0.16 -11.06
N ASN A 28 -1.54 -0.88 -11.15
CA ASN A 28 -2.86 -0.82 -11.78
C ASN A 28 -3.84 0.01 -10.93
N GLU A 29 -3.81 -0.10 -9.61
CA GLU A 29 -4.60 0.76 -8.71
C GLU A 29 -4.22 2.23 -8.83
N LYS A 30 -2.93 2.54 -8.98
CA LYS A 30 -2.47 3.91 -9.25
C LYS A 30 -2.98 4.43 -10.59
N ARG A 31 -2.93 3.60 -11.66
CA ARG A 31 -3.49 3.96 -12.97
C ARG A 31 -4.99 4.20 -12.90
N LEU A 32 -5.74 3.34 -12.23
CA LEU A 32 -7.18 3.48 -12.02
C LEU A 32 -7.51 4.78 -11.28
N ARG A 33 -6.81 5.06 -10.16
CA ARG A 33 -6.95 6.33 -9.42
C ARG A 33 -6.71 7.55 -10.31
N ASN A 34 -5.67 7.51 -11.13
CA ASN A 34 -5.37 8.60 -12.05
C ASN A 34 -6.47 8.79 -13.10
N TYR A 35 -6.98 7.73 -13.73
CA TYR A 35 -8.08 7.82 -14.69
C TYR A 35 -9.38 8.32 -14.05
N THR A 36 -9.71 7.86 -12.84
CA THR A 36 -10.89 8.32 -12.11
C THR A 36 -10.78 9.80 -11.72
N ALA A 37 -9.61 10.25 -11.28
CA ALA A 37 -9.35 11.66 -10.96
C ALA A 37 -9.42 12.54 -12.21
N GLN A 38 -8.77 12.12 -13.30
CA GLN A 38 -8.79 12.84 -14.58
C GLN A 38 -10.20 12.90 -15.17
N ARG A 39 -10.98 11.81 -15.13
CA ARG A 39 -12.38 11.79 -15.58
C ARG A 39 -13.20 12.88 -14.91
N ARG A 40 -13.11 13.02 -13.58
CA ARG A 40 -13.85 14.08 -12.84
C ARG A 40 -13.41 15.49 -13.24
N HIS A 41 -12.11 15.69 -13.48
CA HIS A 41 -11.58 16.97 -13.92
C HIS A 41 -12.08 17.32 -15.33
N TYR A 42 -11.89 16.43 -16.31
CA TYR A 42 -12.30 16.64 -17.70
C TYR A 42 -13.82 16.74 -17.85
N GLN A 43 -14.61 15.99 -17.08
CA GLN A 43 -16.07 16.10 -17.07
C GLN A 43 -16.57 17.49 -16.67
N ARG A 44 -15.82 18.25 -15.88
CA ARG A 44 -16.20 19.61 -15.48
C ARG A 44 -15.60 20.68 -16.39
N VAL A 45 -14.33 20.53 -16.77
CA VAL A 45 -13.59 21.54 -17.54
C VAL A 45 -14.03 21.61 -19.00
N ILE A 46 -14.24 20.46 -19.66
CA ILE A 46 -14.62 20.39 -21.07
C ILE A 46 -15.94 21.13 -21.38
N PRO A 47 -17.07 20.84 -20.69
CA PRO A 47 -18.31 21.55 -20.97
C PRO A 47 -18.23 23.04 -20.61
N LEU A 48 -17.47 23.41 -19.56
CA LEU A 48 -17.27 24.81 -19.20
C LEU A 48 -16.51 25.58 -20.30
N TYR A 49 -15.48 24.96 -20.88
CA TYR A 49 -14.76 25.55 -22.01
C TYR A 49 -15.65 25.68 -23.27
N PHE A 50 -16.35 24.62 -23.68
CA PHE A 50 -17.18 24.69 -24.88
C PHE A 50 -18.39 25.63 -24.74
N THR A 51 -18.99 25.71 -23.55
CA THR A 51 -20.08 26.66 -23.28
C THR A 51 -19.60 28.10 -23.29
N THR A 52 -18.44 28.41 -22.71
CA THR A 52 -17.87 29.78 -22.75
C THR A 52 -17.54 30.23 -24.17
N VAL A 53 -16.94 29.35 -24.99
CA VAL A 53 -16.67 29.62 -26.41
C VAL A 53 -17.98 29.83 -27.19
N TYR A 54 -19.00 28.99 -26.94
CA TYR A 54 -20.30 29.13 -27.59
C TYR A 54 -21.00 30.44 -27.23
N ILE A 55 -20.96 30.86 -25.97
CA ILE A 55 -21.53 32.15 -25.51
C ILE A 55 -20.81 33.33 -26.19
N ALA A 56 -19.48 33.28 -26.33
CA ALA A 56 -18.73 34.30 -27.05
C ALA A 56 -19.07 34.35 -28.55
N TYR A 57 -19.26 33.19 -29.19
CA TYR A 57 -19.71 33.11 -30.57
C TYR A 57 -21.13 33.66 -30.74
N PHE A 58 -22.06 33.26 -29.86
CA PHE A 58 -23.43 33.75 -29.86
C PHE A 58 -23.49 35.27 -29.69
N SER A 59 -22.69 35.84 -28.78
CA SER A 59 -22.65 37.29 -28.54
C SER A 59 -22.07 38.07 -29.72
N TYR A 60 -21.08 37.51 -30.42
CA TYR A 60 -20.56 38.07 -31.67
C TYR A 60 -21.63 38.11 -32.77
N VAL A 61 -22.32 36.99 -33.00
CA VAL A 61 -23.40 36.90 -33.99
C VAL A 61 -24.54 37.86 -33.64
N TYR A 62 -24.87 37.99 -32.35
CA TYR A 62 -25.92 38.90 -31.90
C TYR A 62 -25.60 40.39 -32.16
N LYS A 63 -24.32 40.78 -32.12
CA LYS A 63 -23.89 42.18 -32.30
C LYS A 63 -23.62 42.56 -33.76
N PHE A 64 -23.08 41.64 -34.55
CA PHE A 64 -22.57 41.93 -35.90
C PHE A 64 -23.27 41.14 -37.01
N GLY A 65 -24.03 40.11 -36.67
CA GLY A 65 -24.67 39.21 -37.63
C GLY A 65 -26.15 39.49 -37.81
N ASP A 66 -26.68 38.99 -38.93
CA ASP A 66 -28.11 39.04 -39.22
C ASP A 66 -28.76 37.76 -38.67
N LEU A 67 -29.39 37.86 -37.50
CA LEU A 67 -29.99 36.74 -36.75
C LEU A 67 -31.14 36.04 -37.51
N TYR A 68 -31.67 36.66 -38.56
CA TYR A 68 -32.77 36.13 -39.37
C TYR A 68 -32.31 35.35 -40.61
N ASP A 69 -31.01 35.36 -40.92
CA ASP A 69 -30.50 34.57 -42.03
C ASP A 69 -30.54 33.07 -41.70
N LYS A 70 -31.08 32.27 -42.63
CA LYS A 70 -31.34 30.82 -42.41
C LYS A 70 -30.04 30.05 -42.17
N GLU A 71 -28.98 30.44 -42.86
CA GLU A 71 -27.64 29.87 -42.70
C GLU A 71 -27.08 30.08 -41.29
N THR A 72 -27.24 31.30 -40.76
CA THR A 72 -26.75 31.69 -39.44
C THR A 72 -27.51 30.96 -38.33
N LEU A 73 -28.84 30.89 -38.45
CA LEU A 73 -29.69 30.10 -37.53
C LEU A 73 -29.33 28.62 -37.53
N LEU A 74 -29.06 28.04 -38.71
CA LEU A 74 -28.68 26.64 -38.84
C LEU A 74 -27.35 26.36 -38.12
N ARG A 75 -26.32 27.21 -38.30
CA ARG A 75 -25.02 27.05 -37.60
C ARG A 75 -25.17 27.12 -36.09
N LEU A 76 -26.02 28.02 -35.60
CA LEU A 76 -26.27 28.23 -34.17
C LEU A 76 -26.89 27.00 -33.51
N VAL A 77 -27.72 26.24 -34.24
CA VAL A 77 -28.32 24.98 -33.76
C VAL A 77 -27.37 23.79 -33.91
N VAL A 78 -26.58 23.74 -34.99
CA VAL A 78 -25.69 22.60 -35.27
C VAL A 78 -24.49 22.53 -34.31
N ILE A 79 -23.90 23.67 -33.93
CA ILE A 79 -22.75 23.72 -33.02
C ILE A 79 -23.02 23.06 -31.66
N PRO A 80 -24.09 23.38 -30.91
CA PRO A 80 -24.38 22.74 -29.63
C PRO A 80 -24.70 21.24 -29.76
N LEU A 81 -25.29 20.81 -30.89
CA LEU A 81 -25.47 19.38 -31.17
C LEU A 81 -24.13 18.66 -31.32
N ILE A 82 -23.19 19.23 -32.07
CA ILE A 82 -21.84 18.67 -32.22
C ILE A 82 -21.13 18.60 -30.87
N ILE A 83 -21.20 19.65 -30.06
CA ILE A 83 -20.61 19.67 -28.70
C ILE A 83 -21.21 18.55 -27.85
N GLY A 84 -22.53 18.34 -27.91
CA GLY A 84 -23.21 17.26 -27.19
C GLY A 84 -22.74 15.86 -27.63
N VAL A 85 -22.57 15.65 -28.94
CA VAL A 85 -22.06 14.39 -29.50
C VAL A 85 -20.61 14.14 -29.05
N ILE A 86 -19.74 15.15 -29.15
CA ILE A 86 -18.35 15.05 -28.69
C ILE A 86 -18.30 14.73 -27.19
N TYR A 87 -19.12 15.40 -26.37
CA TYR A 87 -19.20 15.16 -24.94
C TYR A 87 -19.63 13.71 -24.63
N TYR A 88 -20.64 13.19 -25.32
CA TYR A 88 -21.10 11.81 -25.16
C TYR A 88 -20.00 10.79 -25.54
N ILE A 89 -19.29 11.02 -26.64
CA ILE A 89 -18.17 10.17 -27.09
C ILE A 89 -17.06 10.15 -26.02
N VAL A 90 -16.66 11.32 -25.53
CA VAL A 90 -15.63 11.45 -24.51
C VAL A 90 -16.01 10.70 -23.22
N LEU A 91 -17.26 10.86 -22.76
CA LEU A 91 -17.77 10.14 -21.59
C LEU A 91 -17.72 8.62 -21.77
N THR A 92 -18.12 8.13 -22.94
CA THR A 92 -18.14 6.71 -23.28
C THR A 92 -16.73 6.12 -23.31
N ILE A 93 -15.78 6.82 -23.92
CA ILE A 93 -14.37 6.40 -23.97
C ILE A 93 -13.79 6.31 -22.56
N PHE A 94 -13.98 7.34 -21.72
CA PHE A 94 -13.48 7.31 -20.36
C PHE A 94 -14.14 6.22 -19.51
N GLY A 95 -15.43 5.94 -19.71
CA GLY A 95 -16.11 4.82 -19.08
C GLY A 95 -15.46 3.49 -19.45
N TYR A 96 -15.33 3.23 -20.75
CA TYR A 96 -14.71 2.00 -21.26
C TYR A 96 -13.27 1.80 -20.76
N LEU A 97 -12.46 2.86 -20.73
CA LEU A 97 -11.08 2.78 -20.23
C LEU A 97 -11.00 2.45 -18.73
N ILE A 98 -11.93 2.98 -17.93
CA ILE A 98 -12.02 2.71 -16.49
C ILE A 98 -12.46 1.26 -16.27
N ASP A 99 -13.53 0.83 -16.93
CA ASP A 99 -14.07 -0.53 -16.78
C ASP A 99 -13.04 -1.59 -17.19
N LYS A 100 -12.29 -1.31 -18.26
CA LYS A 100 -11.18 -2.17 -18.71
C LYS A 100 -10.03 -2.22 -17.68
N ALA A 101 -9.74 -1.10 -17.02
CA ALA A 101 -8.71 -1.05 -15.98
C ALA A 101 -9.16 -1.76 -14.69
N GLU A 102 -10.43 -1.64 -14.34
CA GLU A 102 -11.05 -2.27 -13.15
C GLU A 102 -11.16 -3.79 -13.31
N SER A 103 -11.69 -4.27 -14.43
CA SER A 103 -11.74 -5.71 -14.75
C SER A 103 -10.35 -6.35 -14.77
N SER A 104 -9.35 -5.65 -15.31
CA SER A 104 -7.95 -6.12 -15.25
C SER A 104 -7.44 -6.21 -13.81
N LEU A 105 -7.77 -5.26 -12.94
CA LEU A 105 -7.37 -5.27 -11.53
C LEU A 105 -8.02 -6.43 -10.77
N GLU A 106 -9.31 -6.67 -11.00
CA GLU A 106 -10.06 -7.76 -10.40
C GLU A 106 -9.46 -9.12 -10.76
N TYR A 107 -9.11 -9.32 -12.04
CA TYR A 107 -8.40 -10.52 -12.49
C TYR A 107 -7.11 -10.79 -11.68
N TRP A 108 -6.24 -9.78 -11.52
CA TRP A 108 -5.00 -9.94 -10.74
C TRP A 108 -5.25 -10.19 -9.24
N LYS A 109 -6.31 -9.62 -8.67
CA LYS A 109 -6.70 -9.87 -7.26
C LYS A 109 -7.21 -11.30 -7.07
N ASN A 110 -7.97 -11.81 -8.02
CA ASN A 110 -8.46 -13.19 -7.99
C ASN A 110 -7.32 -14.19 -8.14
N GLU A 111 -6.41 -13.96 -9.11
CA GLU A 111 -5.18 -14.76 -9.29
C GLU A 111 -4.33 -14.79 -8.00
N HIS A 112 -4.19 -13.67 -7.31
CA HIS A 112 -3.46 -13.60 -6.05
C HIS A 112 -4.16 -14.41 -4.94
N ARG A 113 -5.49 -14.35 -4.86
CA ARG A 113 -6.29 -15.11 -3.89
C ARG A 113 -6.17 -16.61 -4.12
N GLU A 114 -6.31 -17.04 -5.37
CA GLU A 114 -6.18 -18.44 -5.76
C GLU A 114 -4.80 -19.00 -5.39
N LYS A 115 -3.73 -18.26 -5.70
CA LYS A 115 -2.36 -18.65 -5.29
C LYS A 115 -2.21 -18.76 -3.78
N LEU A 116 -2.79 -17.85 -3.00
CA LEU A 116 -2.80 -17.96 -1.54
C LEU A 116 -3.58 -19.17 -1.03
N ASP A 117 -4.66 -19.56 -1.69
CA ASP A 117 -5.45 -20.72 -1.28
C ASP A 117 -4.73 -22.04 -1.62
N THR A 118 -4.08 -22.12 -2.79
CA THR A 118 -3.21 -23.28 -3.12
C THR A 118 -2.07 -23.46 -2.13
N LEU A 119 -1.52 -22.37 -1.59
CA LEU A 119 -0.55 -22.45 -0.51
C LEU A 119 -1.16 -23.03 0.75
N LYS A 120 -2.32 -22.55 1.20
CA LYS A 120 -2.96 -23.05 2.43
C LYS A 120 -3.22 -24.55 2.32
N GLU A 121 -3.66 -25.02 1.16
CA GLU A 121 -3.87 -26.44 0.89
C GLU A 121 -2.56 -27.22 0.94
N ARG A 122 -1.48 -26.76 0.29
CA ARG A 122 -0.17 -27.43 0.38
C ARG A 122 0.42 -27.40 1.79
N THR A 123 0.27 -26.29 2.51
CA THR A 123 0.77 -26.16 3.89
C THR A 123 0.00 -27.09 4.84
N ASN A 124 -1.33 -27.19 4.68
CA ASN A 124 -2.13 -28.15 5.42
C ASN A 124 -1.79 -29.58 5.01
N PHE A 125 -1.66 -29.88 3.72
CA PHE A 125 -1.32 -31.22 3.22
C PHE A 125 0.06 -31.68 3.72
N ASP A 126 1.08 -30.81 3.64
CA ASP A 126 2.44 -31.13 4.11
C ASP A 126 2.48 -31.25 5.64
N LYS A 127 1.73 -30.42 6.39
CA LYS A 127 1.55 -30.60 7.83
C LYS A 127 0.82 -31.90 8.17
N THR A 128 -0.25 -32.24 7.45
CA THR A 128 -1.00 -33.48 7.65
C THR A 128 -0.16 -34.70 7.28
N LYS A 129 0.71 -34.59 6.27
CA LYS A 129 1.66 -35.63 5.86
C LYS A 129 2.82 -35.77 6.86
N GLU A 130 3.34 -34.68 7.39
CA GLU A 130 4.32 -34.67 8.48
C GLU A 130 3.72 -35.26 9.75
N LEU A 131 2.46 -34.90 10.08
CA LEU A 131 1.68 -35.58 11.11
C LEU A 131 1.62 -37.08 10.79
N LEU A 132 1.03 -37.50 9.68
CA LEU A 132 0.91 -38.92 9.31
C LEU A 132 2.25 -39.67 9.31
N ALA A 133 3.35 -39.00 9.00
CA ALA A 133 4.70 -39.56 9.07
C ALA A 133 5.28 -39.64 10.50
N ARG A 134 4.83 -38.79 11.43
CA ARG A 134 5.10 -38.90 12.87
C ARG A 134 4.21 -39.94 13.55
N PHE A 135 2.96 -40.10 13.10
CA PHE A 135 1.95 -41.02 13.65
C PHE A 135 1.84 -42.37 12.94
N SER A 136 2.86 -42.73 12.13
CA SER A 136 2.98 -44.11 11.66
C SER A 136 3.29 -45.10 12.79
N ASP A 137 3.72 -44.61 13.97
CA ASP A 137 3.81 -45.35 15.22
C ASP A 137 2.65 -44.93 16.14
N GLY A 138 1.74 -45.87 16.42
CA GLY A 138 0.35 -45.60 16.83
C GLY A 138 0.08 -45.23 18.30
N GLU A 139 1.05 -44.71 19.07
CA GLU A 139 0.83 -44.35 20.48
C GLU A 139 0.42 -42.87 20.71
N ASP A 140 0.73 -41.96 19.78
CA ASP A 140 0.63 -40.50 20.03
C ASP A 140 -0.68 -39.82 19.55
N LEU A 141 -1.69 -40.59 19.13
CA LEU A 141 -2.98 -40.06 18.63
C LEU A 141 -3.77 -39.22 19.66
N LYS A 142 -3.71 -39.63 20.94
CA LYS A 142 -4.42 -38.93 22.03
C LYS A 142 -3.73 -37.64 22.49
N GLU A 143 -2.43 -37.52 22.23
CA GLU A 143 -1.64 -36.34 22.61
C GLU A 143 -1.80 -35.24 21.56
N MET A 144 -1.87 -35.61 20.28
CA MET A 144 -2.24 -34.71 19.20
C MET A 144 -3.64 -34.11 19.29
N GLU A 145 -4.64 -34.92 19.62
CA GLU A 145 -6.02 -34.41 19.74
C GLU A 145 -6.06 -33.30 20.81
N LYS A 146 -5.27 -33.45 21.88
CA LYS A 146 -5.13 -32.45 22.93
C LYS A 146 -4.38 -31.20 22.45
N GLU A 147 -3.27 -31.35 21.71
CA GLU A 147 -2.53 -30.20 21.17
C GLU A 147 -3.36 -29.43 20.11
N ALA A 148 -4.07 -30.13 19.23
CA ALA A 148 -4.95 -29.53 18.25
C ALA A 148 -6.11 -28.78 18.90
N GLU A 149 -6.70 -29.35 19.96
CA GLU A 149 -7.69 -28.65 20.79
C GLU A 149 -7.08 -27.42 21.48
N GLU A 150 -5.86 -27.51 22.02
CA GLU A 150 -5.18 -26.36 22.65
C GLU A 150 -4.90 -25.22 21.67
N ILE A 151 -4.44 -25.54 20.46
CA ILE A 151 -4.19 -24.57 19.41
C ILE A 151 -5.50 -23.90 18.97
N SER A 152 -6.59 -24.66 18.90
CA SER A 152 -7.91 -24.13 18.56
C SER A 152 -8.44 -23.16 19.64
N LYS A 153 -8.21 -23.48 20.92
CA LYS A 153 -8.56 -22.62 22.07
C LYS A 153 -7.75 -21.33 22.09
N LYS A 154 -6.42 -21.41 21.94
CA LYS A 154 -5.56 -20.21 21.85
C LYS A 154 -5.96 -19.32 20.68
N ARG A 155 -6.30 -19.92 19.53
CA ARG A 155 -6.78 -19.15 18.37
C ARG A 155 -8.09 -18.42 18.68
N GLN A 156 -9.04 -19.04 19.38
CA GLN A 156 -10.29 -18.38 19.80
C GLN A 156 -10.02 -17.24 20.79
N GLU A 157 -9.14 -17.46 21.77
CA GLU A 157 -8.70 -16.43 22.72
C GLU A 157 -8.09 -15.21 21.99
N TYR A 158 -7.21 -15.44 21.01
CA TYR A 158 -6.64 -14.36 20.19
C TYR A 158 -7.69 -13.61 19.38
N ILE A 159 -8.71 -14.29 18.84
CA ILE A 159 -9.80 -13.65 18.10
C ILE A 159 -10.63 -12.75 19.03
N GLU A 160 -10.88 -13.21 20.24
CA GLU A 160 -11.62 -12.47 21.26
C GLU A 160 -10.85 -11.21 21.73
N LEU A 161 -9.53 -11.33 21.89
CA LEU A 161 -8.61 -10.21 22.15
C LEU A 161 -8.57 -9.18 21.02
N ILE A 162 -8.66 -9.62 19.76
CA ILE A 162 -8.73 -8.70 18.60
C ILE A 162 -10.07 -7.96 18.58
N GLN A 163 -11.16 -8.63 18.97
CA GLN A 163 -12.50 -8.04 19.06
C GLN A 163 -12.65 -7.09 20.25
N SER A 164 -11.93 -7.33 21.36
CA SER A 164 -11.97 -6.48 22.56
C SER A 164 -11.17 -5.17 22.44
N GLY A 165 -10.37 -5.00 21.39
CA GLY A 165 -9.66 -3.75 21.09
C GLY A 165 -8.44 -3.46 21.97
N GLU A 166 -8.01 -4.40 22.83
CA GLU A 166 -6.75 -4.31 23.59
C GLU A 166 -5.53 -4.57 22.68
N LYS A 167 -5.22 -3.63 21.77
CA LYS A 167 -4.13 -3.77 20.78
C LYS A 167 -2.72 -3.86 21.39
N GLY A 168 -2.54 -3.49 22.66
CA GLY A 168 -1.23 -3.37 23.31
C GLY A 168 -0.55 -4.70 23.61
N LYS A 169 -1.25 -5.63 24.29
CA LYS A 169 -0.65 -6.90 24.75
C LYS A 169 -0.34 -7.87 23.61
N ILE A 170 -1.22 -7.93 22.61
CA ILE A 170 -1.04 -8.76 21.40
C ILE A 170 0.24 -8.37 20.67
N PHE A 171 0.52 -7.06 20.57
CA PHE A 171 1.70 -6.56 19.88
C PHE A 171 2.99 -6.89 20.62
N ASP A 172 2.99 -6.81 21.95
CA ASP A 172 4.15 -7.16 22.78
C ASP A 172 4.46 -8.67 22.74
N ASP A 173 3.43 -9.53 22.77
CA ASP A 173 3.59 -10.99 22.67
C ASP A 173 4.01 -11.44 21.26
N LEU A 174 3.51 -10.79 20.21
CA LEU A 174 3.96 -11.01 18.83
C LEU A 174 5.41 -10.55 18.64
N LYS A 175 5.79 -9.40 19.19
CA LYS A 175 7.15 -8.86 19.12
C LYS A 175 8.17 -9.75 19.84
N LYS A 176 7.78 -10.37 20.96
CA LYS A 176 8.63 -11.30 21.71
C LYS A 176 8.88 -12.62 20.98
N ASN A 177 7.94 -13.07 20.14
CA ASN A 177 8.05 -14.28 19.32
C ASN A 177 8.57 -14.03 17.89
N ALA A 178 8.56 -12.79 17.40
CA ALA A 178 8.97 -12.43 16.06
C ALA A 178 10.45 -12.01 15.98
N ASN A 179 11.37 -12.96 16.16
CA ASN A 179 12.75 -12.80 15.70
C ASN A 179 12.92 -13.30 14.25
N ASN A 180 12.10 -12.80 13.32
CA ASN A 180 12.28 -13.00 11.88
C ASN A 180 12.23 -11.64 11.17
N SER A 181 13.41 -11.12 10.83
CA SER A 181 13.72 -9.80 10.27
C SER A 181 12.88 -9.38 9.05
N ILE A 182 12.27 -10.32 8.32
CA ILE A 182 11.55 -10.07 7.06
C ILE A 182 10.16 -9.46 7.28
N TYR A 183 9.45 -9.90 8.33
CA TYR A 183 8.11 -9.37 8.64
C TYR A 183 8.19 -7.93 9.14
N ASP A 184 9.23 -7.61 9.90
CA ASP A 184 9.47 -6.27 10.44
C ASP A 184 9.72 -5.25 9.31
N HIS A 185 10.41 -5.67 8.24
CA HIS A 185 10.66 -4.80 7.08
C HIS A 185 9.42 -4.57 6.21
N PHE A 186 8.59 -5.60 6.04
CA PHE A 186 7.33 -5.50 5.31
C PHE A 186 6.33 -4.58 6.03
N ILE A 187 6.19 -4.74 7.35
CA ILE A 187 5.33 -3.90 8.18
C ILE A 187 5.81 -2.45 8.19
N THR A 188 7.13 -2.23 8.28
CA THR A 188 7.74 -0.88 8.23
C THR A 188 7.53 -0.18 6.89
N LYS A 189 7.68 -0.89 5.77
CA LYS A 189 7.48 -0.33 4.42
C LYS A 189 6.01 -0.07 4.08
N LEU A 190 5.09 -0.82 4.68
CA LEU A 190 3.64 -0.66 4.49
C LEU A 190 3.08 0.50 5.35
N LEU A 191 3.63 0.70 6.55
CA LEU A 191 3.15 1.72 7.49
C LEU A 191 3.73 3.12 7.24
N GLY A 192 4.79 3.23 6.42
CA GLY A 192 5.48 4.51 6.20
C GLY A 192 6.36 4.83 7.40
N ASP A 193 7.59 5.30 7.12
CA ASP A 193 8.60 5.50 8.14
C ASP A 193 8.07 6.36 9.29
N ASN A 194 7.97 5.77 10.48
CA ASN A 194 7.77 6.54 11.69
C ASN A 194 9.06 7.37 11.89
N GLU A 195 9.06 8.64 11.51
CA GLU A 195 10.16 9.61 11.74
C GLU A 195 10.62 9.69 13.23
N ARG A 196 9.87 9.04 14.13
CA ARG A 196 10.08 8.96 15.59
C ARG A 196 10.71 7.64 16.06
N GLY A 197 11.04 6.71 15.17
CA GLY A 197 11.60 5.40 15.51
C GLY A 197 13.04 5.45 16.07
N PRO A 198 13.44 4.49 16.94
CA PRO A 198 14.79 4.43 17.50
C PRO A 198 15.90 4.33 16.45
N ASP A 199 15.65 3.69 15.31
CA ASP A 199 16.63 3.46 14.24
C ASP A 199 16.89 4.68 13.34
N ASN A 200 15.98 5.67 13.35
CA ASN A 200 16.14 6.94 12.61
C ASN A 200 16.80 8.05 13.46
N ARG A 201 17.44 7.68 14.58
CA ARG A 201 18.11 8.62 15.49
C ARG A 201 19.60 8.33 15.52
N TYR A 202 20.41 9.38 15.48
CA TYR A 202 21.85 9.25 15.57
C TYR A 202 22.30 8.97 17.00
N ALA A 203 23.27 8.08 17.18
CA ALA A 203 23.88 7.81 18.46
C ALA A 203 24.75 8.99 18.93
N LEU A 204 24.62 9.39 20.19
CA LEU A 204 25.45 10.41 20.83
C LEU A 204 26.73 9.76 21.37
N ILE A 205 27.74 9.68 20.53
CA ILE A 205 29.05 9.13 20.88
C ILE A 205 29.99 10.27 21.23
N CYS A 206 30.69 10.16 22.36
CA CYS A 206 31.66 11.18 22.75
C CYS A 206 32.95 11.04 21.92
N PRO A 207 33.43 12.06 21.20
CA PRO A 207 34.67 11.98 20.43
C PRO A 207 35.94 11.85 21.29
N HIS A 208 35.89 12.24 22.57
CA HIS A 208 37.04 12.19 23.45
C HIS A 208 37.23 10.81 24.12
N CYS A 209 36.12 10.15 24.53
CA CYS A 209 36.18 8.87 25.28
C CYS A 209 35.36 7.74 24.65
N PHE A 210 34.79 7.96 23.47
CA PHE A 210 34.01 7.01 22.65
C PHE A 210 32.85 6.32 23.35
N THR A 211 32.37 6.89 24.46
CA THR A 211 31.26 6.33 25.22
C THR A 211 29.93 6.73 24.59
N HIS A 212 29.02 5.77 24.46
CA HIS A 212 27.66 5.96 23.98
C HIS A 212 26.78 6.58 25.08
N ASN A 213 26.23 7.77 24.83
CA ASN A 213 25.46 8.55 25.81
C ASN A 213 23.98 8.67 25.44
N GLY A 214 23.46 7.73 24.64
CA GLY A 214 22.06 7.69 24.19
C GLY A 214 21.87 8.12 22.74
N LEU A 215 20.63 8.47 22.39
CA LEU A 215 20.22 8.81 21.02
C LEU A 215 19.86 10.30 20.92
N ALA A 216 20.16 10.91 19.77
CA ALA A 216 19.78 12.27 19.45
C ALA A 216 18.23 12.41 19.41
N PRO A 217 17.67 13.57 19.79
CA PRO A 217 16.24 13.85 19.61
C PRO A 217 15.83 13.70 18.14
N PRO A 218 14.55 13.37 17.86
CA PRO A 218 14.08 13.18 16.49
C PRO A 218 14.29 14.46 15.66
N GLY A 219 14.86 14.31 14.46
CA GLY A 219 15.08 15.41 13.52
C GLY A 219 16.36 16.24 13.71
N LYS A 220 17.23 15.92 14.67
CA LYS A 220 18.54 16.59 14.86
C LYS A 220 19.71 15.66 14.55
N LEU A 221 20.79 16.21 13.97
CA LEU A 221 22.05 15.48 13.79
C LEU A 221 22.77 15.34 15.13
N ALA A 222 23.59 14.29 15.28
CA ALA A 222 24.38 14.08 16.50
C ALA A 222 25.33 15.26 16.82
N SER A 223 25.78 16.00 15.80
CA SER A 223 26.61 17.20 15.94
C SER A 223 25.90 18.38 16.57
N ASP A 224 24.57 18.44 16.48
CA ASP A 224 23.78 19.63 16.85
C ASP A 224 23.21 19.51 18.27
N VAL A 225 23.40 18.34 18.89
CA VAL A 225 22.93 18.05 20.23
C VAL A 225 24.04 18.37 21.21
N GLN A 226 23.86 19.44 21.98
CA GLN A 226 24.80 19.80 23.02
C GLN A 226 24.61 18.92 24.25
N TYR A 227 25.63 18.16 24.64
CA TYR A 227 25.59 17.34 25.85
C TYR A 227 26.96 17.26 26.52
N LYS A 228 26.96 17.15 27.85
CA LYS A 228 28.18 16.90 28.63
C LYS A 228 28.32 15.40 28.85
N CYS A 229 29.45 14.82 28.43
CA CYS A 229 29.68 13.39 28.59
C CYS A 229 29.76 13.03 30.09
N PRO A 230 28.94 12.10 30.61
CA PRO A 230 28.96 11.70 32.02
C PRO A 230 30.25 10.96 32.41
N LYS A 231 30.98 10.38 31.44
CA LYS A 231 32.22 9.63 31.71
C LYS A 231 33.47 10.50 31.79
N CYS A 232 33.65 11.46 30.88
CA CYS A 232 34.87 12.28 30.80
C CYS A 232 34.64 13.79 30.99
N GLY A 233 33.39 14.24 31.08
CA GLY A 233 33.04 15.64 31.31
C GLY A 233 33.17 16.56 30.09
N THR A 234 33.63 16.07 28.93
CA THR A 234 33.74 16.87 27.70
C THR A 234 32.35 17.32 27.21
N LEU A 235 32.23 18.60 26.83
CA LEU A 235 31.04 19.18 26.20
C LEU A 235 31.08 18.91 24.69
N ASN A 236 30.09 18.17 24.18
CA ASN A 236 29.98 17.79 22.78
C ASN A 236 28.82 18.54 22.13
N GLY A 237 28.91 18.80 20.82
CA GLY A 237 27.90 19.49 20.02
C GLY A 237 28.30 20.92 19.63
N SER A 238 27.86 21.39 18.46
CA SER A 238 28.07 22.77 17.99
C SER A 238 27.09 23.72 18.70
N VAL A 239 27.56 24.90 19.07
CA VAL A 239 26.67 25.98 19.53
C VAL A 239 26.01 26.56 18.28
N GLU A 240 24.71 26.34 18.09
CA GLU A 240 23.95 27.03 17.04
C GLU A 240 24.09 28.55 17.25
N VAL A 241 24.92 29.21 16.43
CA VAL A 241 24.96 30.68 16.38
C VAL A 241 23.68 31.12 15.67
N LYS A 242 22.67 31.53 16.43
CA LYS A 242 21.50 32.20 15.87
C LYS A 242 21.94 33.51 15.24
N VAL A 243 22.03 33.54 13.92
CA VAL A 243 22.06 34.80 13.16
C VAL A 243 20.66 35.40 13.31
N GLN A 244 20.54 36.46 14.09
CA GLN A 244 19.34 37.29 14.14
C GLN A 244 19.30 38.11 12.84
N GLU A 245 18.23 37.95 12.06
CA GLU A 245 17.85 38.90 11.00
C GLU A 245 17.44 40.26 11.57
#